data_AF-A0A9P8UDC6-F1
#
_entry.id   AF-A0A9P8UDC6-F1
#
_cell.length_a   1.000
_cell.length_b   1.000
_cell.length_c   1.000
_cell.angle_alpha   90.00
_cell.angle_beta   90.00
_cell.angle_gamma   90.00
#
_symmetry.space_group_name_H-M   'P 1'
#
loop_
_entity.id
_entity.type
_entity.pdbx_description
1 polymer ?
#
loop_
_entity_poly.entity_id
_entity_poly.type
_entity_poly.pdbx_seq_one_letter_code
_entity_poly.pdbx_strand_id
1 'polypeptide(L)'
;MSIKQPNEMKIHIQIGQLRYLATPHQNFLLPIKYHFRSNTMDDEEQLDVGMFEEPADFAPPKPPTVAYHEMKSGHKVPIHLVGFNLREGHYLWNGARYISNWFEDNVSSIKDKTVFELGAGGGLPSIVAAILGAKKAVCTDYPDRELIEFIEKNIAESSTLIPEPKDRVVAEGYEWGQSPKPVLAHLDEQGRSDGFDVLVLADLLFKHPQHENMIRTIEMTLSKKRDSKALVFFTSYRPWLQQADLAFFDRARDHGFKVEKIFEHRLEKPMFENDPGDLDVQKLCTGWEIKWPEEKCSA
;
A
#
# COMPACT_ATOMS: atom_id res chain seq x y z
N MET A 1 -25.00 42.72 -21.37
CA MET A 1 -24.29 41.61 -22.02
C MET A 1 -23.72 40.75 -20.89
N SER A 2 -24.47 39.73 -20.46
CA SER A 2 -24.11 38.91 -19.30
C SER A 2 -23.11 37.84 -19.75
N ILE A 3 -21.91 37.87 -19.18
CA ILE A 3 -20.84 36.90 -19.45
C ILE A 3 -21.26 35.59 -18.78
N LYS A 4 -21.66 34.60 -19.56
CA LYS A 4 -21.85 33.22 -19.06
C LYS A 4 -20.51 32.71 -18.55
N GLN A 5 -20.46 32.33 -17.28
CA GLN A 5 -19.35 31.53 -16.75
C GLN A 5 -19.28 30.19 -17.53
N PRO A 6 -18.09 29.71 -17.89
CA PRO A 6 -17.95 28.44 -18.58
C PRO A 6 -18.38 27.29 -17.66
N ASN A 7 -19.23 26.40 -18.16
CA ASN A 7 -19.58 25.16 -17.48
C ASN A 7 -18.29 24.36 -17.22
N GLU A 8 -17.96 24.14 -15.94
CA GLU A 8 -16.94 23.18 -15.54
C GLU A 8 -17.38 21.77 -15.95
N MET A 9 -16.74 21.23 -17.00
CA MET A 9 -16.97 19.86 -17.45
C MET A 9 -16.24 18.92 -16.48
N LYS A 10 -16.99 18.33 -15.55
CA LYS A 10 -16.50 17.29 -14.65
C LYS A 10 -16.38 15.97 -15.42
N ILE A 11 -15.18 15.40 -15.47
CA ILE A 11 -14.95 14.10 -16.10
C ILE A 11 -14.99 13.04 -15.00
N HIS A 12 -15.85 12.03 -15.16
CA HIS A 12 -15.91 10.85 -14.28
C HIS A 12 -14.97 9.79 -14.83
N ILE A 13 -13.97 9.41 -14.04
CA ILE A 13 -13.02 8.35 -14.41
C ILE A 13 -13.28 7.16 -13.50
N GLN A 14 -13.54 6.00 -14.11
CA GLN A 14 -13.72 4.73 -13.41
C GLN A 14 -12.40 3.96 -13.43
N ILE A 15 -11.94 3.52 -12.26
CA ILE A 15 -10.75 2.68 -12.08
C ILE A 15 -11.13 1.60 -11.08
N GLY A 16 -11.02 0.32 -11.43
CA GLY A 16 -11.25 -0.76 -10.46
C GLY A 16 -12.54 -0.64 -9.62
N GLN A 17 -13.67 -0.24 -10.24
CA GLN A 17 -14.98 0.06 -9.63
C GLN A 17 -15.11 1.39 -8.84
N LEU A 18 -14.08 2.22 -8.70
CA LEU A 18 -14.15 3.53 -8.04
C LEU A 18 -14.33 4.67 -9.05
N ARG A 19 -15.28 5.59 -8.77
CA ARG A 19 -15.49 6.82 -9.56
C ARG A 19 -14.68 7.98 -8.95
N TYR A 20 -13.84 8.61 -9.75
CA TYR A 20 -13.08 9.82 -9.40
C TYR A 20 -13.62 11.04 -10.15
N LEU A 21 -13.67 12.20 -9.48
CA LEU A 21 -13.99 13.49 -10.09
C LEU A 21 -12.71 14.22 -10.48
N ALA A 22 -12.49 14.45 -11.79
CA ALA A 22 -11.42 15.32 -12.27
C ALA A 22 -12.00 16.68 -12.71
N THR A 23 -11.41 17.78 -12.23
CA THR A 23 -11.60 19.13 -12.79
C THR A 23 -10.31 19.59 -13.51
N PRO A 24 -10.39 20.27 -14.67
CA PRO A 24 -9.21 20.52 -15.52
C PRO A 24 -8.11 21.41 -14.93
N HIS A 25 -8.31 22.06 -13.78
CA HIS A 25 -7.37 23.04 -13.23
C HIS A 25 -7.10 22.92 -11.72
N GLN A 26 -7.44 21.79 -11.08
CA GLN A 26 -7.06 21.53 -9.70
C GLN A 26 -6.51 20.09 -9.58
N ASN A 27 -5.25 19.97 -9.17
CA ASN A 27 -4.53 18.70 -8.95
C ASN A 27 -5.04 17.90 -7.73
N PHE A 28 -6.31 18.01 -7.38
CA PHE A 28 -6.93 17.29 -6.27
C PHE A 28 -8.05 16.40 -6.81
N LEU A 29 -7.83 15.09 -6.77
CA LEU A 29 -8.94 14.13 -6.74
C LEU A 29 -9.45 14.10 -5.30
N LEU A 30 -10.54 14.84 -5.02
CA LEU A 30 -11.26 14.67 -3.77
C LEU A 30 -12.04 13.35 -3.83
N PRO A 31 -11.91 12.44 -2.86
CA PRO A 31 -12.98 11.47 -2.64
C PRO A 31 -14.25 12.27 -2.40
N ILE A 32 -15.40 11.81 -2.92
CA ILE A 32 -16.69 12.43 -2.62
C ILE A 32 -16.88 12.29 -1.10
N LYS A 33 -16.56 13.35 -0.34
CA LYS A 33 -16.87 13.46 1.08
C LYS A 33 -18.31 13.94 1.19
N TYR A 34 -19.18 13.06 1.69
CA TYR A 34 -20.51 13.41 2.19
C TYR A 34 -20.35 14.52 3.24
N HIS A 35 -20.87 15.71 2.96
CA HIS A 35 -20.83 16.84 3.87
C HIS A 35 -22.00 16.72 4.85
N PHE A 36 -21.77 16.24 6.07
CA PHE A 36 -22.67 16.51 7.19
C PHE A 36 -22.24 17.83 7.82
N ARG A 37 -22.98 18.90 7.53
CA ARG A 37 -22.91 20.14 8.31
C ARG A 37 -23.98 20.08 9.39
N SER A 38 -23.55 19.99 10.65
CA SER A 38 -24.40 20.37 11.78
C SER A 38 -24.18 21.85 12.07
N ASN A 39 -25.20 22.67 11.91
CA ASN A 39 -25.37 23.87 12.71
C ASN A 39 -26.86 24.16 12.90
N THR A 40 -27.15 24.62 14.09
CA THR A 40 -28.42 24.65 14.82
C THR A 40 -29.41 25.72 14.36
N MET A 41 -30.66 25.49 14.80
CA MET A 41 -31.83 26.36 14.93
C MET A 41 -32.85 26.32 13.78
N ASP A 42 -33.95 25.62 14.10
CA ASP A 42 -35.36 25.95 13.89
C ASP A 42 -35.72 26.58 12.54
N ASP A 43 -36.27 25.74 11.65
CA ASP A 43 -37.58 25.96 11.05
C ASP A 43 -38.05 24.64 10.39
N GLU A 44 -39.29 24.25 10.68
CA GLU A 44 -39.95 23.06 10.15
C GLU A 44 -40.23 23.23 8.64
N GLU A 45 -39.29 22.81 7.79
CA GLU A 45 -39.60 22.41 6.42
C GLU A 45 -39.57 20.89 6.29
N GLN A 46 -40.75 20.35 6.00
CA GLN A 46 -41.05 18.96 5.75
C GLN A 46 -40.14 18.43 4.62
N LEU A 47 -39.02 17.81 4.98
CA LEU A 47 -38.12 17.13 4.05
C LEU A 47 -38.82 15.90 3.48
N ASP A 48 -39.23 16.00 2.22
CA ASP A 48 -39.54 14.87 1.36
C ASP A 48 -38.32 13.94 1.33
N VAL A 49 -38.40 12.84 2.10
CA VAL A 49 -37.48 11.71 2.03
C VAL A 49 -37.77 10.93 0.74
N GLY A 50 -37.52 11.59 -0.40
CA GLY A 50 -37.32 10.91 -1.66
C GLY A 50 -36.16 9.95 -1.47
N MET A 51 -36.46 8.66 -1.57
CA MET A 51 -35.48 7.59 -1.48
C MET A 51 -34.25 7.93 -2.32
N PHE A 52 -33.09 8.02 -1.67
CA PHE A 52 -31.81 8.02 -2.37
C PHE A 52 -31.68 6.65 -3.05
N GLU A 53 -32.15 6.53 -4.28
CA GLU A 53 -31.85 5.39 -5.13
C GLU A 53 -30.36 5.45 -5.45
N GLU A 54 -29.63 4.45 -4.96
CA GLU A 54 -28.28 4.18 -5.44
C GLU A 54 -28.33 4.09 -6.98
N PRO A 55 -27.40 4.74 -7.71
CA PRO A 55 -27.37 4.66 -9.16
C PRO A 55 -27.41 3.20 -9.61
N ALA A 56 -28.19 2.88 -10.65
CA ALA A 56 -28.37 1.51 -11.15
C ALA A 56 -27.06 0.79 -11.55
N ASP A 57 -25.95 1.54 -11.66
CA ASP A 57 -24.62 1.06 -11.99
C ASP A 57 -23.70 0.86 -10.77
N PHE A 58 -24.22 1.03 -9.54
CA PHE A 58 -23.44 0.77 -8.33
C PHE A 58 -23.23 -0.74 -8.20
N ALA A 59 -21.99 -1.18 -8.44
CA ALA A 59 -21.64 -2.58 -8.28
C ALA A 59 -21.85 -2.98 -6.82
N PRO A 60 -22.54 -4.10 -6.52
CA PRO A 60 -22.70 -4.55 -5.14
C PRO A 60 -21.32 -4.76 -4.50
N PRO A 61 -21.17 -4.52 -3.18
CA PRO A 61 -19.91 -4.74 -2.49
C PRO A 61 -19.43 -6.15 -2.77
N LYS A 62 -18.22 -6.28 -3.33
CA LYS A 62 -17.63 -7.59 -3.63
C LYS A 62 -17.54 -8.39 -2.32
N PRO A 63 -18.00 -9.65 -2.31
CA PRO A 63 -17.84 -10.49 -1.14
C PRO A 63 -16.35 -10.69 -0.83
N PRO A 64 -15.97 -10.98 0.42
CA PRO A 64 -14.63 -11.42 0.75
C PRO A 64 -14.21 -12.56 -0.17
N THR A 65 -13.02 -12.46 -0.74
CA THR A 65 -12.46 -13.48 -1.66
C THR A 65 -11.13 -13.97 -1.15
N VAL A 66 -10.75 -15.18 -1.54
CA VAL A 66 -9.41 -15.72 -1.28
C VAL A 66 -8.62 -15.63 -2.58
N ALA A 67 -7.52 -14.87 -2.55
CA ALA A 67 -6.52 -14.91 -3.59
C ALA A 67 -5.41 -15.89 -3.18
N TYR A 68 -4.75 -16.48 -4.18
CA TYR A 68 -3.60 -17.35 -3.94
C TYR A 68 -2.35 -16.72 -4.57
N HIS A 69 -1.24 -16.89 -3.86
CA HIS A 69 0.10 -16.68 -4.39
C HIS A 69 0.82 -18.02 -4.41
N GLU A 70 1.29 -18.44 -5.57
CA GLU A 70 2.07 -19.66 -5.74
C GLU A 70 3.55 -19.31 -5.67
N MET A 71 4.22 -19.79 -4.63
CA MET A 71 5.67 -19.66 -4.46
C MET A 71 6.40 -20.56 -5.47
N LYS A 72 7.67 -20.29 -5.76
CA LYS A 72 8.49 -21.11 -6.66
C LYS A 72 8.69 -22.54 -6.18
N SER A 73 8.52 -22.79 -4.88
CA SER A 73 8.51 -24.15 -4.33
C SER A 73 7.23 -24.94 -4.67
N GLY A 74 6.23 -24.32 -5.29
CA GLY A 74 4.90 -24.88 -5.56
C GLY A 74 3.91 -24.77 -4.39
N HIS A 75 4.33 -24.21 -3.25
CA HIS A 75 3.41 -23.97 -2.13
C HIS A 75 2.49 -22.78 -2.45
N LYS A 76 1.23 -22.87 -2.04
CA LYS A 76 0.24 -21.80 -2.23
C LYS A 76 -0.02 -21.10 -0.90
N VAL A 77 0.22 -19.79 -0.88
CA VAL A 77 -0.11 -18.91 0.24
C VAL A 77 -1.52 -18.35 0.01
N PRO A 78 -2.51 -18.70 0.84
CA PRO A 78 -3.84 -18.12 0.77
C PRO A 78 -3.84 -16.72 1.38
N ILE A 79 -4.49 -15.77 0.71
CA ILE A 79 -4.66 -14.40 1.16
C ILE A 79 -6.15 -14.07 1.12
N HIS A 80 -6.76 -13.99 2.30
CA HIS A 80 -8.12 -13.48 2.47
C HIS A 80 -8.10 -11.99 2.25
N LEU A 81 -8.93 -11.55 1.31
CA LEU A 81 -9.13 -10.16 0.97
C LEU A 81 -10.44 -9.71 1.60
N VAL A 82 -10.39 -8.56 2.25
CA VAL A 82 -11.60 -7.88 2.75
C VAL A 82 -12.56 -7.65 1.59
N GLY A 83 -13.87 -7.64 1.89
CA GLY A 83 -14.87 -7.15 0.92
C GLY A 83 -14.59 -5.69 0.52
N PHE A 84 -15.42 -5.10 -0.34
CA PHE A 84 -15.22 -3.71 -0.77
C PHE A 84 -14.94 -2.79 0.44
N ASN A 85 -13.76 -2.17 0.44
CA ASN A 85 -13.39 -1.18 1.43
C ASN A 85 -12.73 0.02 0.73
N LEU A 86 -12.85 1.21 1.32
CA LEU A 86 -12.31 2.47 0.79
C LEU A 86 -10.77 2.53 0.76
N ARG A 87 -10.11 1.44 1.17
CA ARG A 87 -8.69 1.35 1.44
C ARG A 87 -7.97 0.34 0.54
N GLU A 88 -8.63 -0.14 -0.51
CA GLU A 88 -8.02 -1.00 -1.54
C GLU A 88 -7.58 -2.40 -1.05
N GLY A 89 -8.00 -2.85 0.14
CA GLY A 89 -7.61 -4.17 0.69
C GLY A 89 -8.27 -5.38 -0.01
N HIS A 90 -9.09 -5.12 -1.02
CA HIS A 90 -9.94 -6.11 -1.70
C HIS A 90 -9.26 -6.75 -2.93
N TYR A 91 -7.99 -6.42 -3.19
CA TYR A 91 -7.18 -7.08 -4.21
C TYR A 91 -5.83 -7.52 -3.64
N LEU A 92 -5.31 -8.63 -4.18
CA LEU A 92 -3.89 -8.97 -4.05
C LEU A 92 -3.13 -8.30 -5.20
N TRP A 93 -2.63 -7.10 -4.91
CA TRP A 93 -1.97 -6.18 -5.85
C TRP A 93 -0.65 -6.73 -6.43
N ASN A 94 -0.26 -6.20 -7.60
CA ASN A 94 0.90 -6.71 -8.35
C ASN A 94 2.21 -6.53 -7.57
N GLY A 95 2.41 -5.37 -6.96
CA GLY A 95 3.58 -5.03 -6.16
C GLY A 95 3.82 -6.06 -5.05
N ALA A 96 2.76 -6.48 -4.35
CA ALA A 96 2.84 -7.51 -3.31
C ALA A 96 3.28 -8.86 -3.87
N ARG A 97 2.77 -9.25 -5.05
CA ARG A 97 3.18 -10.49 -5.74
C ARG A 97 4.63 -10.43 -6.22
N TYR A 98 5.03 -9.34 -6.86
CA TYR A 98 6.35 -9.21 -7.46
C TYR A 98 7.46 -9.05 -6.42
N ILE A 99 7.23 -8.32 -5.32
CA ILE A 99 8.22 -8.28 -4.24
C ILE A 99 8.38 -9.65 -3.56
N SER A 100 7.29 -10.40 -3.40
CA SER A 100 7.32 -11.77 -2.85
C SER A 100 8.15 -12.71 -3.74
N ASN A 101 7.91 -12.67 -5.07
CA ASN A 101 8.73 -13.40 -6.03
C ASN A 101 10.20 -12.97 -6.00
N TRP A 102 10.45 -11.65 -5.85
CA TRP A 102 11.78 -11.08 -5.77
C TRP A 102 12.52 -11.54 -4.50
N PHE A 103 11.83 -11.71 -3.36
CA PHE A 103 12.42 -12.30 -2.16
C PHE A 103 12.88 -13.74 -2.38
N GLU A 104 12.13 -14.53 -3.16
CA GLU A 104 12.55 -15.90 -3.49
C GLU A 104 13.82 -15.92 -4.36
N ASP A 105 14.03 -14.93 -5.22
CA ASP A 105 15.28 -14.76 -5.99
C ASP A 105 16.42 -14.18 -5.16
N ASN A 106 16.10 -13.47 -4.08
CA ASN A 106 17.04 -12.68 -3.28
C ASN A 106 16.95 -13.01 -1.80
N VAL A 107 16.88 -14.29 -1.44
CA VAL A 107 16.64 -14.74 -0.04
C VAL A 107 17.64 -14.11 0.94
N SER A 108 18.90 -13.91 0.54
CA SER A 108 19.92 -13.26 1.38
C SER A 108 19.57 -11.82 1.79
N SER A 109 18.67 -11.14 1.06
CA SER A 109 18.22 -9.79 1.38
C SER A 109 17.25 -9.73 2.57
N ILE A 110 16.59 -10.84 2.90
CA ILE A 110 15.57 -10.92 3.96
C ILE A 110 15.88 -11.95 5.04
N LYS A 111 16.75 -12.93 4.76
CA LYS A 111 17.05 -14.01 5.70
C LYS A 111 17.77 -13.45 6.91
N ASP A 112 17.33 -13.85 8.10
CA ASP A 112 17.82 -13.39 9.40
C ASP A 112 17.71 -11.86 9.61
N LYS A 113 16.91 -11.17 8.78
CA LYS A 113 16.66 -9.73 8.86
C LYS A 113 15.33 -9.38 9.53
N THR A 114 15.25 -8.19 10.09
CA THR A 114 13.98 -7.61 10.54
C THR A 114 13.29 -6.87 9.40
N VAL A 115 12.00 -7.18 9.18
CA VAL A 115 11.18 -6.69 8.06
C VAL A 115 10.01 -5.89 8.60
N PHE A 116 9.73 -4.73 8.01
CA PHE A 116 8.58 -3.88 8.32
C PHE A 116 7.80 -3.55 7.06
N GLU A 117 6.58 -4.06 6.96
CA GLU A 117 5.69 -3.82 5.83
C GLU A 117 4.66 -2.73 6.17
N LEU A 118 4.59 -1.69 5.34
CA LEU A 118 3.59 -0.63 5.40
C LEU A 118 2.43 -0.98 4.46
N GLY A 119 1.20 -0.71 4.90
CA GLY A 119 0.01 -0.85 4.03
C GLY A 119 -0.14 -2.27 3.48
N ALA A 120 -0.05 -3.25 4.36
CA ALA A 120 0.08 -4.66 4.03
C ALA A 120 -1.13 -5.23 3.28
N GLY A 121 -2.32 -4.67 3.47
CA GLY A 121 -3.57 -5.25 2.98
C GLY A 121 -3.74 -6.69 3.48
N GLY A 122 -3.41 -7.66 2.62
CA GLY A 122 -3.42 -9.08 2.96
C GLY A 122 -2.15 -9.62 3.63
N GLY A 123 -1.05 -8.87 3.65
CA GLY A 123 0.20 -9.24 4.32
C GLY A 123 1.09 -10.26 3.61
N LEU A 124 0.88 -10.46 2.30
CA LEU A 124 1.63 -11.45 1.52
C LEU A 124 3.17 -11.27 1.63
N PRO A 125 3.74 -10.08 1.39
CA PRO A 125 5.19 -9.87 1.50
C PRO A 125 5.77 -10.26 2.85
N SER A 126 5.15 -9.86 3.98
CA SER A 126 5.61 -10.24 5.32
C SER A 126 5.51 -11.74 5.58
N ILE A 127 4.44 -12.39 5.12
CA ILE A 127 4.26 -13.85 5.24
C ILE A 127 5.37 -14.58 4.46
N VAL A 128 5.61 -14.18 3.20
CA VAL A 128 6.66 -14.79 2.36
C VAL A 128 8.05 -14.53 2.95
N ALA A 129 8.33 -13.32 3.44
CA ALA A 129 9.58 -13.03 4.13
C ALA A 129 9.79 -13.95 5.35
N ALA A 130 8.75 -14.19 6.15
CA ALA A 130 8.79 -15.09 7.30
C ALA A 130 9.05 -16.55 6.90
N ILE A 131 8.39 -17.03 5.84
CA ILE A 131 8.61 -18.36 5.25
C ILE A 131 10.06 -18.54 4.82
N LEU A 132 10.64 -17.51 4.18
CA LEU A 132 12.01 -17.52 3.66
C LEU A 132 13.09 -17.26 4.73
N GLY A 133 12.70 -17.13 6.01
CA GLY A 133 13.64 -17.08 7.12
C GLY A 133 13.97 -15.68 7.63
N ALA A 134 13.12 -14.68 7.41
CA ALA A 134 13.24 -13.41 8.14
C ALA A 134 13.23 -13.66 9.66
N LYS A 135 14.05 -12.88 10.39
CA LYS A 135 14.14 -12.96 11.86
C LYS A 135 12.85 -12.49 12.53
N LYS A 136 12.29 -11.39 12.04
CA LYS A 136 11.00 -10.83 12.47
C LYS A 136 10.39 -10.06 11.32
N ALA A 137 9.11 -10.24 11.05
CA ALA A 137 8.33 -9.47 10.08
C ALA A 137 7.15 -8.82 10.81
N VAL A 138 7.11 -7.49 10.80
CA VAL A 138 6.02 -6.70 11.37
C VAL A 138 5.17 -6.20 10.20
N CYS A 139 4.00 -6.82 10.06
CA CYS A 139 3.06 -6.60 8.97
C CYS A 139 2.04 -5.56 9.40
N THR A 140 1.98 -4.39 8.76
CA THR A 140 1.14 -3.29 9.26
C THR A 140 0.19 -2.70 8.23
N ASP A 141 -0.97 -2.31 8.72
CA ASP A 141 -1.93 -1.49 8.00
C ASP A 141 -2.50 -0.44 8.96
N TYR A 142 -3.40 0.40 8.48
CA TYR A 142 -4.08 1.39 9.31
C TYR A 142 -4.69 0.73 10.55
N PRO A 143 -4.66 1.38 11.73
CA PRO A 143 -5.15 0.82 13.00
C PRO A 143 -6.69 0.72 13.03
N ASP A 144 -7.20 -0.14 12.17
CA ASP A 144 -8.58 -0.56 12.05
C ASP A 144 -8.65 -2.03 12.43
N ARG A 145 -9.52 -2.35 13.38
CA ARG A 145 -9.58 -3.69 13.98
C ARG A 145 -9.85 -4.77 12.93
N GLU A 146 -10.76 -4.50 11.99
CA GLU A 146 -11.12 -5.49 10.96
C GLU A 146 -9.91 -5.78 10.06
N LEU A 147 -9.21 -4.74 9.59
CA LEU A 147 -8.01 -4.91 8.76
C LEU A 147 -6.95 -5.76 9.46
N ILE A 148 -6.67 -5.48 10.73
CA ILE A 148 -5.65 -6.21 11.48
C ILE A 148 -6.07 -7.67 11.72
N GLU A 149 -7.33 -7.93 12.09
CA GLU A 149 -7.87 -9.29 12.25
C GLU A 149 -7.76 -10.11 10.93
N PHE A 150 -7.91 -9.47 9.77
CA PHE A 150 -7.71 -10.13 8.47
C PHE A 150 -6.24 -10.49 8.20
N ILE A 151 -5.30 -9.60 8.54
CA ILE A 151 -3.86 -9.90 8.41
C ILE A 151 -3.47 -11.05 9.35
N GLU A 152 -3.96 -11.03 10.60
CA GLU A 152 -3.74 -12.10 11.58
C GLU A 152 -4.27 -13.44 11.07
N LYS A 153 -5.46 -13.45 10.46
CA LYS A 153 -6.02 -14.64 9.81
C LYS A 153 -5.09 -15.19 8.72
N ASN A 154 -4.59 -14.33 7.83
CA ASN A 154 -3.69 -14.75 6.74
C ASN A 154 -2.37 -15.32 7.26
N ILE A 155 -1.83 -14.72 8.32
CA ILE A 155 -0.65 -15.23 9.03
C ILE A 155 -0.94 -16.62 9.62
N ALA A 156 -2.08 -16.78 10.32
CA ALA A 156 -2.46 -18.03 10.95
C ALA A 156 -2.65 -19.17 9.94
N GLU A 157 -3.28 -18.90 8.80
CA GLU A 157 -3.46 -19.89 7.73
C GLU A 157 -2.15 -20.29 7.04
N SER A 158 -1.16 -19.40 7.05
CA SER A 158 0.16 -19.67 6.49
C SER A 158 1.13 -20.30 7.51
N SER A 159 0.67 -20.53 8.74
CA SER A 159 1.52 -20.97 9.86
C SER A 159 2.29 -22.27 9.59
N THR A 160 1.72 -23.21 8.81
CA THR A 160 2.39 -24.48 8.47
C THR A 160 3.62 -24.30 7.57
N LEU A 161 3.66 -23.23 6.78
CA LEU A 161 4.77 -22.89 5.89
C LEU A 161 5.87 -22.08 6.60
N ILE A 162 5.52 -21.37 7.67
CA ILE A 162 6.43 -20.49 8.40
C ILE A 162 7.34 -21.31 9.34
N PRO A 163 8.67 -21.24 9.25
CA PRO A 163 9.56 -21.94 10.19
C PRO A 163 9.43 -21.43 11.64
N GLU A 164 9.81 -22.23 12.63
CA GLU A 164 9.79 -21.81 14.04
C GLU A 164 10.83 -20.71 14.34
N PRO A 165 10.50 -19.69 15.16
CA PRO A 165 9.27 -19.57 15.91
C PRO A 165 8.14 -18.94 15.06
N LYS A 166 6.89 -19.40 15.24
CA LYS A 166 5.73 -18.88 14.47
C LYS A 166 5.44 -17.41 14.71
N ASP A 167 5.79 -16.89 15.89
CA ASP A 167 5.64 -15.48 16.25
C ASP A 167 6.64 -14.55 15.54
N ARG A 168 7.50 -15.09 14.66
CA ARG A 168 8.38 -14.29 13.80
C ARG A 168 7.61 -13.37 12.86
N VAL A 169 6.33 -13.59 12.61
CA VAL A 169 5.47 -12.68 11.85
C VAL A 169 4.29 -12.25 12.70
N VAL A 170 4.01 -10.96 12.72
CA VAL A 170 2.95 -10.36 13.55
C VAL A 170 2.23 -9.27 12.77
N ALA A 171 0.94 -9.09 13.04
CA ALA A 171 0.17 -7.96 12.57
C ALA A 171 0.22 -6.82 13.60
N GLU A 172 0.27 -5.57 13.15
CA GLU A 172 0.21 -4.40 14.02
C GLU A 172 -0.49 -3.22 13.33
N GLY A 173 -1.28 -2.47 14.09
CA GLY A 173 -1.91 -1.24 13.60
C GLY A 173 -0.90 -0.09 13.54
N TYR A 174 -0.68 0.47 12.35
CA TYR A 174 0.25 1.58 12.18
C TYR A 174 -0.23 2.57 11.11
N GLU A 175 -0.41 3.82 11.53
CA GLU A 175 -0.65 4.93 10.63
C GLU A 175 0.69 5.57 10.22
N TRP A 176 0.88 5.75 8.91
CA TRP A 176 2.14 6.27 8.35
C TRP A 176 2.47 7.66 8.91
N GLY A 177 3.76 7.91 9.14
CA GLY A 177 4.27 9.15 9.72
C GLY A 177 4.05 9.29 11.23
N GLN A 178 3.35 8.37 11.89
CA GLN A 178 3.17 8.38 13.34
C GLN A 178 4.38 7.77 14.08
N SER A 179 4.42 7.99 15.40
CA SER A 179 5.45 7.44 16.28
C SER A 179 5.63 5.92 16.07
N PRO A 180 6.85 5.44 15.77
CA PRO A 180 7.10 4.02 15.47
C PRO A 180 7.19 3.14 16.72
N LYS A 181 6.96 3.67 17.92
CA LYS A 181 7.06 2.91 19.18
C LYS A 181 6.29 1.57 19.16
N PRO A 182 5.03 1.48 18.67
CA PRO A 182 4.31 0.21 18.64
C PRO A 182 5.00 -0.83 17.75
N VAL A 183 5.42 -0.43 16.54
CA VAL A 183 6.07 -1.37 15.60
C VAL A 183 7.47 -1.78 16.05
N LEU A 184 8.23 -0.86 16.65
CA LEU A 184 9.56 -1.15 17.20
C LEU A 184 9.47 -2.06 18.43
N ALA A 185 8.38 -2.04 19.20
CA ALA A 185 8.21 -2.87 20.39
C ALA A 185 8.28 -4.38 20.09
N HIS A 186 8.00 -4.78 18.84
CA HIS A 186 8.12 -6.15 18.36
C HIS A 186 9.56 -6.62 18.11
N LEU A 187 10.55 -5.73 18.17
CA LEU A 187 11.96 -6.03 18.03
C LEU A 187 12.63 -6.26 19.39
N ASP A 188 13.81 -6.90 19.37
CA ASP A 188 14.68 -7.00 20.54
C ASP A 188 15.28 -5.63 20.93
N GLU A 189 16.02 -5.56 22.04
CA GLU A 189 16.58 -4.30 22.54
C GLU A 189 17.43 -3.58 21.51
N GLN A 190 18.26 -4.31 20.77
CA GLN A 190 19.10 -3.75 19.72
C GLN A 190 18.25 -3.24 18.55
N GLY A 191 17.30 -4.05 18.06
CA GLY A 191 16.39 -3.66 16.98
C GLY A 191 15.50 -2.47 17.34
N ARG A 192 15.10 -2.31 18.61
CA ARG A 192 14.38 -1.11 19.08
C ARG A 192 15.19 0.18 18.94
N SER A 193 16.51 0.10 19.07
CA SER A 193 17.42 1.23 18.88
C SER A 193 17.79 1.44 17.42
N ASP A 194 18.09 0.35 16.71
CA ASP A 194 18.59 0.41 15.34
C ASP A 194 17.49 0.63 14.31
N GLY A 195 16.31 0.05 14.53
CA GLY A 195 15.24 -0.05 13.54
C GLY A 195 15.28 -1.37 12.75
N PHE A 196 14.59 -1.36 11.61
CA PHE A 196 14.42 -2.51 10.73
C PHE A 196 15.51 -2.57 9.66
N ASP A 197 15.89 -3.78 9.26
CA ASP A 197 16.84 -3.97 8.17
C ASP A 197 16.15 -3.79 6.80
N VAL A 198 14.90 -4.25 6.66
CA VAL A 198 14.15 -4.17 5.40
C VAL A 198 12.78 -3.53 5.64
N LEU A 199 12.44 -2.51 4.86
CA LEU A 199 11.08 -1.98 4.78
C LEU A 199 10.43 -2.41 3.47
N VAL A 200 9.11 -2.64 3.48
CA VAL A 200 8.33 -3.02 2.30
C VAL A 200 7.18 -2.05 2.10
N LEU A 201 7.10 -1.50 0.88
CA LEU A 201 5.98 -0.68 0.40
C LEU A 201 5.50 -1.27 -0.93
N ALA A 202 4.35 -1.94 -0.92
CA ALA A 202 3.79 -2.58 -2.10
C ALA A 202 2.53 -1.84 -2.59
N ASP A 203 2.58 -1.28 -3.81
CA ASP A 203 1.46 -0.55 -4.45
C ASP A 203 0.86 0.59 -3.61
N LEU A 204 1.69 1.33 -2.86
CA LEU A 204 1.22 2.44 -2.01
C LEU A 204 1.29 3.83 -2.66
N LEU A 205 2.03 3.95 -3.78
CA LEU A 205 2.39 5.27 -4.33
C LEU A 205 1.20 6.06 -4.86
N PHE A 206 0.05 5.43 -5.07
CA PHE A 206 -1.17 6.09 -5.49
C PHE A 206 -1.72 7.10 -4.46
N LYS A 207 -1.34 6.98 -3.18
CA LYS A 207 -1.73 7.90 -2.09
C LYS A 207 -0.77 9.09 -2.00
N HIS A 208 -0.72 9.94 -3.03
CA HIS A 208 0.21 11.10 -3.11
C HIS A 208 0.24 11.99 -1.85
N PRO A 209 -0.89 12.34 -1.20
CA PRO A 209 -0.87 13.16 0.01
C PRO A 209 -0.12 12.51 1.20
N GLN A 210 0.10 11.20 1.14
CA GLN A 210 0.76 10.42 2.18
C GLN A 210 2.23 10.10 1.88
N HIS A 211 2.77 10.54 0.73
CA HIS A 211 4.18 10.32 0.37
C HIS A 211 5.13 10.79 1.46
N GLU A 212 4.89 11.99 1.99
CA GLU A 212 5.68 12.58 3.07
C GLU A 212 5.65 11.70 4.34
N ASN A 213 4.46 11.22 4.72
CA ASN A 213 4.28 10.38 5.90
C ASN A 213 4.98 9.02 5.73
N MET A 214 4.92 8.43 4.53
CA MET A 214 5.65 7.19 4.23
C MET A 214 7.17 7.39 4.30
N ILE A 215 7.70 8.49 3.73
CA ILE A 215 9.13 8.81 3.80
C ILE A 215 9.56 9.03 5.25
N ARG A 216 8.78 9.78 6.03
CA ARG A 216 9.03 9.97 7.46
C ARG A 216 9.04 8.65 8.22
N THR A 217 8.16 7.71 7.92
CA THR A 217 8.20 6.36 8.50
C THR A 217 9.51 5.65 8.14
N ILE A 218 9.97 5.73 6.89
CA ILE A 218 11.27 5.17 6.47
C ILE A 218 12.40 5.80 7.29
N GLU A 219 12.44 7.13 7.42
CA GLU A 219 13.46 7.82 8.22
C GLU A 219 13.51 7.39 9.69
N MET A 220 12.34 7.20 10.30
CA MET A 220 12.23 6.85 11.72
C MET A 220 12.52 5.39 12.01
N THR A 221 12.39 4.50 11.03
CA THR A 221 12.38 3.04 11.27
C THR A 221 13.39 2.24 10.46
N LEU A 222 13.95 2.78 9.37
CA LEU A 222 15.00 2.11 8.61
C LEU A 222 16.33 2.22 9.34
N SER A 223 16.92 1.08 9.68
CA SER A 223 18.22 1.05 10.34
C SER A 223 19.33 1.60 9.46
N LYS A 224 20.31 2.22 10.12
CA LYS A 224 21.44 2.87 9.45
C LYS A 224 22.58 1.90 9.17
N LYS A 225 22.29 0.65 8.77
CA LYS A 225 23.32 -0.30 8.33
C LYS A 225 23.46 -0.24 6.82
N ARG A 226 24.61 -0.63 6.29
CA ARG A 226 24.91 -0.56 4.84
C ARG A 226 24.01 -1.45 3.99
N ASP A 227 23.54 -2.54 4.56
CA ASP A 227 22.68 -3.51 3.90
C ASP A 227 21.18 -3.23 4.07
N SER A 228 20.83 -2.29 4.96
CA SER A 228 19.45 -1.91 5.21
C SER A 228 18.84 -1.14 4.04
N LYS A 229 17.58 -1.43 3.71
CA LYS A 229 16.88 -0.86 2.55
C LYS A 229 15.37 -0.81 2.74
N ALA A 230 14.71 0.17 2.14
CA ALA A 230 13.29 0.09 1.85
C ALA A 230 13.07 -0.33 0.39
N LEU A 231 12.19 -1.30 0.18
CA LEU A 231 11.84 -1.86 -1.12
C LEU A 231 10.44 -1.39 -1.49
N VAL A 232 10.35 -0.67 -2.61
CA VAL A 232 9.12 -0.06 -3.09
C VAL A 232 8.76 -0.69 -4.42
N PHE A 233 7.75 -1.55 -4.43
CA PHE A 233 7.27 -2.24 -5.63
C PHE A 233 5.89 -1.73 -5.97
N PHE A 234 5.69 -1.25 -7.20
CA PHE A 234 4.38 -0.75 -7.61
C PHE A 234 4.13 -0.86 -9.11
N THR A 235 2.86 -0.84 -9.48
CA THR A 235 2.34 -0.65 -10.84
C THR A 235 1.54 0.66 -10.86
N SER A 236 1.74 1.52 -11.85
CA SER A 236 0.90 2.72 -11.97
C SER A 236 -0.40 2.37 -12.69
N TYR A 237 -1.45 2.08 -11.91
CA TYR A 237 -2.80 1.81 -12.41
C TYR A 237 -3.49 3.07 -12.96
N ARG A 238 -2.90 4.25 -12.74
CA ARG A 238 -3.36 5.56 -13.21
C ARG A 238 -2.26 6.21 -14.04
N PRO A 239 -2.09 5.82 -15.33
CA PRO A 239 -0.98 6.32 -16.13
C PRO A 239 -0.85 7.84 -16.19
N TRP A 240 -1.97 8.57 -16.17
CA TRP A 240 -1.98 10.04 -16.17
C TRP A 240 -1.49 10.68 -14.85
N LEU A 241 -1.36 9.89 -13.79
CA LEU A 241 -0.79 10.29 -12.50
C LEU A 241 0.57 9.65 -12.23
N GLN A 242 1.16 8.93 -13.19
CA GLN A 242 2.44 8.24 -12.99
C GLN A 242 3.54 9.19 -12.51
N GLN A 243 3.60 10.41 -13.06
CA GLN A 243 4.56 11.41 -12.61
C GLN A 243 4.38 11.79 -11.13
N ALA A 244 3.12 11.86 -10.66
CA ALA A 244 2.83 12.10 -9.26
C ALA A 244 3.15 10.87 -8.38
N ASP A 245 3.00 9.64 -8.89
CA ASP A 245 3.47 8.43 -8.21
C ASP A 245 5.00 8.45 -8.06
N LEU A 246 5.72 8.75 -9.15
CA LEU A 246 7.19 8.78 -9.21
C LEU A 246 7.82 9.91 -8.39
N ALA A 247 7.09 11.01 -8.16
CA ALA A 247 7.52 12.11 -7.28
C ALA A 247 7.83 11.65 -5.84
N PHE A 248 7.34 10.49 -5.41
CA PHE A 248 7.74 9.85 -4.15
C PHE A 248 9.27 9.68 -4.06
N PHE A 249 9.90 9.22 -5.15
CA PHE A 249 11.33 8.95 -5.18
C PHE A 249 12.17 10.21 -5.18
N ASP A 250 11.67 11.28 -5.81
CA ASP A 250 12.34 12.59 -5.76
C ASP A 250 12.30 13.17 -4.35
N ARG A 251 11.14 13.09 -3.68
CA ARG A 251 11.03 13.48 -2.26
C ARG A 251 11.93 12.63 -1.37
N ALA A 252 12.01 11.32 -1.59
CA ALA A 252 12.94 10.48 -0.82
C ALA A 252 14.41 10.94 -1.02
N ARG A 253 14.80 11.37 -2.22
CA ARG A 253 16.11 11.99 -2.45
C ARG A 253 16.27 13.32 -1.72
N ASP A 254 15.23 14.15 -1.68
CA ASP A 254 15.24 15.42 -0.93
C ASP A 254 15.44 15.23 0.58
N HIS A 255 14.94 14.12 1.13
CA HIS A 255 15.21 13.67 2.51
C HIS A 255 16.62 13.05 2.69
N GLY A 256 17.40 13.01 1.62
CA GLY A 256 18.80 12.59 1.63
C GLY A 256 18.97 11.08 1.65
N PHE A 257 18.03 10.32 1.06
CA PHE A 257 18.22 8.91 0.71
C PHE A 257 18.83 8.75 -0.69
N LYS A 258 19.49 7.62 -0.91
CA LYS A 258 19.81 7.12 -2.26
C LYS A 258 18.64 6.28 -2.75
N VAL A 259 18.26 6.47 -4.01
CA VAL A 259 17.12 5.78 -4.63
C VAL A 259 17.51 5.22 -5.99
N GLU A 260 17.40 3.90 -6.14
CA GLU A 260 17.78 3.17 -7.34
C GLU A 260 16.66 2.23 -7.80
N LYS A 261 16.46 2.12 -9.11
CA LYS A 261 15.54 1.14 -9.68
C LYS A 261 16.26 -0.19 -9.80
N ILE A 262 15.71 -1.24 -9.20
CA ILE A 262 16.35 -2.56 -9.11
C ILE A 262 15.55 -3.66 -9.81
N PHE A 263 14.31 -3.38 -10.19
CA PHE A 263 13.41 -4.35 -10.79
C PHE A 263 12.48 -3.71 -11.82
N GLU A 264 12.22 -4.45 -12.88
CA GLU A 264 11.19 -4.13 -13.88
C GLU A 264 10.62 -5.43 -14.43
N HIS A 265 9.29 -5.49 -14.54
CA HIS A 265 8.62 -6.59 -15.21
C HIS A 265 7.39 -6.07 -15.96
N ARG A 266 7.26 -6.49 -17.22
CA ARG A 266 6.10 -6.21 -18.06
C ARG A 266 5.12 -7.36 -17.98
N LEU A 267 3.92 -7.08 -17.48
CA LEU A 267 2.81 -8.01 -17.43
C LEU A 267 2.28 -8.32 -18.83
N GLU A 268 1.79 -9.55 -19.01
CA GLU A 268 1.11 -9.95 -20.26
C GLU A 268 -0.20 -9.17 -20.47
N LYS A 269 -0.93 -8.91 -19.38
CA LYS A 269 -2.20 -8.19 -19.35
C LYS A 269 -2.23 -7.20 -18.19
N PRO A 270 -2.93 -6.05 -18.33
CA PRO A 270 -3.15 -5.15 -17.20
C PRO A 270 -3.98 -5.85 -16.12
N MET A 271 -3.85 -5.40 -14.87
CA MET A 271 -4.63 -5.95 -13.75
C MET A 271 -6.13 -5.67 -13.91
N PHE A 272 -6.49 -4.53 -14.51
CA PHE A 272 -7.87 -4.13 -14.78
C PHE A 272 -8.06 -3.97 -16.29
N GLU A 273 -8.95 -4.78 -16.86
CA GLU A 273 -9.27 -4.70 -18.28
C GLU A 273 -10.13 -3.46 -18.56
N ASN A 274 -9.80 -2.76 -19.66
CA ASN A 274 -10.50 -1.55 -20.13
C ASN A 274 -10.35 -0.29 -19.24
N ASP A 275 -9.44 -0.31 -18.26
CA ASP A 275 -9.10 0.91 -17.52
C ASP A 275 -8.40 1.93 -18.46
N PRO A 276 -8.72 3.22 -18.36
CA PRO A 276 -8.25 4.23 -19.32
C PRO A 276 -6.74 4.49 -19.21
N GLY A 277 -6.16 5.10 -20.26
CA GLY A 277 -4.76 5.53 -20.25
C GLY A 277 -3.79 4.56 -20.91
N ASP A 278 -2.50 4.80 -20.71
CA ASP A 278 -1.44 4.04 -21.36
C ASP A 278 -1.32 2.62 -20.78
N LEU A 279 -1.67 1.63 -21.60
CA LEU A 279 -1.60 0.21 -21.24
C LEU A 279 -0.18 -0.24 -20.93
N ASP A 280 0.84 0.33 -21.57
CA ASP A 280 2.22 -0.05 -21.30
C ASP A 280 2.70 0.43 -19.93
N VAL A 281 2.10 1.49 -19.39
CA VAL A 281 2.29 1.92 -17.99
C VAL A 281 1.53 1.01 -17.03
N GLN A 282 0.26 0.67 -17.33
CA GLN A 282 -0.55 -0.22 -16.49
C GLN A 282 -0.01 -1.65 -16.42
N LYS A 283 0.72 -2.09 -17.43
CA LYS A 283 1.39 -3.41 -17.49
C LYS A 283 2.81 -3.37 -16.94
N LEU A 284 3.29 -2.25 -16.40
CA LEU A 284 4.67 -2.15 -15.90
C LEU A 284 4.70 -2.17 -14.38
N CYS A 285 5.17 -3.27 -13.80
CA CYS A 285 5.56 -3.30 -12.40
C CYS A 285 7.05 -2.94 -12.29
N THR A 286 7.36 -1.99 -11.41
CA THR A 286 8.75 -1.60 -11.11
C THR A 286 9.04 -1.79 -9.63
N GLY A 287 10.28 -2.13 -9.32
CA GLY A 287 10.78 -2.20 -7.95
C GLY A 287 11.98 -1.29 -7.76
N TRP A 288 11.97 -0.56 -6.66
CA TRP A 288 12.94 0.46 -6.30
C TRP A 288 13.50 0.19 -4.91
N GLU A 289 14.77 0.53 -4.74
CA GLU A 289 15.49 0.43 -3.48
C GLU A 289 15.78 1.83 -2.96
N ILE A 290 15.48 2.07 -1.68
CA ILE A 290 15.78 3.31 -0.96
C ILE A 290 16.73 2.95 0.18
N LYS A 291 17.88 3.64 0.25
CA LYS A 291 18.92 3.38 1.25
C LYS A 291 19.46 4.66 1.85
N TRP A 292 19.98 4.56 3.06
CA TRP A 292 20.87 5.58 3.59
C TRP A 292 22.14 5.68 2.72
N PRO A 293 22.63 6.90 2.44
CA PRO A 293 23.98 7.09 1.93
C PRO A 293 25.02 6.45 2.86
N GLU A 294 26.12 5.94 2.30
CA GLU A 294 27.14 5.20 3.06
C GLU A 294 27.72 6.01 4.22
N GLU A 295 27.85 7.32 4.03
CA GLU A 295 28.32 8.28 5.04
C GLU A 295 27.35 8.46 6.23
N LYS A 296 26.08 8.07 6.08
CA LYS A 296 25.08 8.07 7.15
C LYS A 296 24.94 6.70 7.83
N CYS A 297 25.59 5.66 7.31
CA CYS A 297 25.54 4.33 7.89
C CYS A 297 26.51 4.21 9.08
N SER A 298 26.15 3.41 10.08
CA SER A 298 27.07 2.98 11.12
C SER A 298 28.24 2.20 10.51
N ALA A 299 29.43 2.39 11.09
CA ALA A 299 30.65 1.70 10.70
C ALA A 299 30.56 0.19 10.90
#